data_AF-A0A2Z7ARF4-F1
#
_entry.id   AF-A0A2Z7ARF4-F1
#
_cell.length_a   1.000
_cell.length_b   1.000
_cell.length_c   1.000
_cell.angle_alpha   90.00
_cell.angle_beta   90.00
_cell.angle_gamma   90.00
#
_symmetry.space_group_name_H-M   'P 1'
#
loop_
_entity.id
_entity.type
_entity.pdbx_description
1 polymer ?
#
loop_
_entity_poly.entity_id
_entity_poly.type
_entity_poly.pdbx_seq_one_letter_code
_entity_poly.pdbx_strand_id
1 'polypeptide(L)'
;MTENGGTTPPAVAVDAQLFGLLSNLLQQVESLTNQEEVELRAKIETLGLEIRKVPPKSAQHLNEMEIAEELDKLSAKLDDVDVMISSAMASDPQVKNLLSSTADVWIPVITATSDERRNFTSAVGEENSGEGQGKGSE
;
A
#
# COMPACT_ATOMS: atom_id res chain seq x y z
N MET A 1 2.06 -20.30 31.40
CA MET A 1 1.72 -21.44 30.52
C MET A 1 0.37 -21.10 29.94
N THR A 2 0.14 -20.74 28.68
CA THR A 2 0.80 -20.92 27.36
C THR A 2 -0.05 -20.03 26.42
N GLU A 3 0.44 -18.91 25.91
CA GLU A 3 0.94 -18.67 24.53
C GLU A 3 -0.02 -18.92 23.33
N ASN A 4 -0.10 -17.87 22.50
CA ASN A 4 -0.24 -17.81 21.05
C ASN A 4 -1.61 -17.90 20.33
N GLY A 5 -1.74 -17.00 19.36
CA GLY A 5 -2.78 -17.01 18.34
C GLY A 5 -3.05 -15.66 17.66
N GLY A 6 -2.16 -14.66 17.78
CA GLY A 6 -2.28 -13.41 17.02
C GLY A 6 -1.83 -13.65 15.59
N THR A 7 -2.75 -14.04 14.71
CA THR A 7 -2.52 -14.08 13.25
C THR A 7 -2.12 -12.69 12.79
N THR A 8 -0.82 -12.51 12.52
CA THR A 8 -0.32 -11.32 11.85
C THR A 8 -1.05 -11.18 10.51
N PRO A 9 -1.60 -10.01 10.17
CA PRO A 9 -2.24 -9.81 8.87
C PRO A 9 -1.22 -10.09 7.75
N PRO A 10 -1.61 -10.76 6.65
CA PRO A 10 -0.70 -11.15 5.57
C PRO A 10 0.07 -9.96 4.98
N ALA A 11 -0.53 -8.76 4.95
CA ALA A 11 0.13 -7.53 4.51
C ALA A 11 1.37 -7.16 5.36
N VAL A 12 1.30 -7.33 6.69
CA VAL A 12 2.41 -7.01 7.60
C VAL A 12 3.61 -7.95 7.38
N ALA A 13 3.33 -9.19 6.98
CA ALA A 13 4.37 -10.17 6.68
C ALA A 13 5.09 -9.88 5.35
N VAL A 14 4.38 -9.38 4.33
CA VAL A 14 4.99 -9.00 3.04
C VAL A 14 5.86 -7.74 3.21
N ASP A 15 5.37 -6.73 3.94
CA ASP A 15 6.13 -5.52 4.22
C ASP A 15 7.43 -5.85 4.97
N ALA A 16 7.36 -6.68 6.01
CA ALA A 16 8.54 -7.10 6.77
C ALA A 16 9.59 -7.81 5.88
N GLN A 17 9.14 -8.63 4.92
CA GLN A 17 10.03 -9.30 3.97
C GLN A 17 10.71 -8.32 3.01
N LEU A 18 9.96 -7.35 2.46
CA LEU A 18 10.51 -6.32 1.56
C LEU A 18 11.58 -5.48 2.28
N PHE A 19 11.28 -4.97 3.47
CA PHE A 19 12.22 -4.15 4.22
C PHE A 19 13.45 -4.96 4.66
N GLY A 20 13.28 -6.24 5.02
CA GLY A 20 14.40 -7.14 5.28
C GLY A 20 15.32 -7.29 4.06
N LEU A 21 14.76 -7.47 2.86
CA LEU A 21 15.54 -7.54 1.62
C LEU A 21 16.31 -6.25 1.35
N LEU A 22 15.64 -5.08 1.46
CA LEU A 22 16.27 -3.78 1.23
C LEU A 22 17.43 -3.52 2.20
N SER A 23 17.28 -3.88 3.48
CA SER A 23 18.35 -3.78 4.47
C SER A 23 19.53 -4.71 4.14
N ASN A 24 19.27 -5.94 3.71
CA ASN A 24 20.33 -6.87 3.31
C ASN A 24 21.10 -6.40 2.07
N LEU A 25 20.38 -5.88 1.07
CA LEU A 25 21.00 -5.34 -0.14
C LEU A 25 21.89 -4.14 0.19
N LEU A 26 21.41 -3.24 1.06
CA LEU A 26 22.17 -2.09 1.50
C LEU A 26 23.45 -2.50 2.24
N GLN A 27 23.37 -3.45 3.17
CA GLN A 27 24.56 -3.99 3.86
C GLN A 27 25.57 -4.61 2.88
N GLN A 28 25.08 -5.30 1.84
CA GLN A 28 25.96 -5.86 0.82
C GLN A 28 26.69 -4.77 0.04
N VAL A 29 25.99 -3.70 -0.36
CA VAL A 29 26.61 -2.55 -1.05
C VAL A 29 27.66 -1.90 -0.15
N GLU A 30 27.34 -1.60 1.10
CA GLU A 30 28.27 -1.01 2.06
C GLU A 30 29.52 -1.87 2.29
N SER A 31 29.36 -3.20 2.28
CA SER A 31 30.48 -4.14 2.39
C SER A 31 31.39 -4.16 1.15
N LEU A 32 30.81 -3.99 -0.04
CA LEU A 32 31.54 -4.00 -1.31
C LEU A 32 32.25 -2.66 -1.57
N THR A 33 31.63 -1.55 -1.19
CA THR A 33 32.17 -0.19 -1.37
C THR A 33 33.04 0.24 -0.19
N ASN A 34 32.90 -0.43 0.96
CA ASN A 34 33.51 -0.05 2.23
C ASN A 34 33.17 1.39 2.64
N GLN A 35 31.99 1.86 2.21
CA GLN A 35 31.43 3.18 2.48
C GLN A 35 30.02 3.02 3.04
N GLU A 36 29.69 3.83 4.05
CA GLU A 36 28.37 3.85 4.65
C GLU A 36 27.39 4.66 3.80
N GLU A 37 26.21 4.11 3.55
CA GLU A 37 25.17 4.73 2.71
C GLU A 37 24.05 5.32 3.57
N VAL A 38 24.41 6.37 4.33
CA VAL A 38 23.52 7.02 5.31
C VAL A 38 22.22 7.54 4.68
N GLU A 39 22.30 8.08 3.46
CA GLU A 39 21.12 8.59 2.74
C GLU A 39 20.14 7.46 2.37
N LEU A 40 20.66 6.33 1.88
CA LEU A 40 19.83 5.17 1.55
C LEU A 40 19.19 4.56 2.79
N ARG A 41 19.89 4.52 3.93
CA ARG A 41 19.29 4.11 5.21
C ARG A 41 18.10 4.99 5.58
N ALA A 42 18.27 6.31 5.50
CA ALA A 42 17.21 7.27 5.81
C ALA A 42 16.01 7.13 4.84
N LYS A 43 16.27 6.89 3.55
CA LYS A 43 15.22 6.64 2.56
C LYS A 43 14.43 5.35 2.84
N ILE A 44 15.11 4.26 3.20
CA ILE A 44 14.47 3.00 3.58
C ILE A 44 13.62 3.16 4.84
N GLU A 45 14.14 3.86 5.86
CA GLU A 45 13.40 4.15 7.09
C GLU A 45 12.14 4.98 6.82
N THR A 46 12.28 6.05 6.03
CA THR A 46 11.16 6.92 5.64
C THR A 46 10.08 6.13 4.91
N LEU A 47 10.48 5.27 3.96
CA LEU A 47 9.55 4.40 3.24
C LEU A 47 8.85 3.42 4.18
N GLY A 48 9.57 2.88 5.17
CA GLY A 48 9.02 1.99 6.20
C GLY A 48 7.98 2.66 7.10
N LEU A 49 8.16 3.94 7.39
CA LEU A 49 7.16 4.72 8.12
C LEU A 49 5.95 5.06 7.24
N GLU A 50 6.17 5.38 5.96
CA GLU A 50 5.10 5.73 5.02
C GLU A 50 4.13 4.56 4.78
N ILE A 51 4.65 3.35 4.58
CA ILE A 51 3.83 2.15 4.33
C ILE A 51 2.95 1.79 5.53
N ARG A 52 3.39 2.12 6.75
CA ARG A 52 2.61 1.85 7.98
C ARG A 52 1.56 2.93 8.27
N LYS A 53 1.50 4.03 7.52
CA LYS A 53 0.47 5.04 7.71
C LYS A 53 -0.87 4.47 7.30
N VAL A 54 -1.65 4.06 8.29
CA VAL A 54 -3.07 3.74 8.11
C VAL A 54 -3.87 4.99 8.47
N PRO A 55 -4.84 5.41 7.63
CA PRO A 55 -5.77 6.46 8.00
C PRO A 55 -6.42 6.13 9.35
N PRO A 56 -6.51 7.08 10.29
CA PRO A 56 -7.21 6.85 11.55
C PRO A 56 -8.64 6.41 11.27
N LYS A 57 -9.15 5.43 12.03
CA LYS A 57 -10.54 5.00 11.90
C LYS A 57 -11.45 6.20 12.16
N SER A 58 -12.35 6.49 11.22
CA SER A 58 -13.43 7.44 11.44
C SER A 58 -14.37 6.85 12.50
N ALA A 59 -14.17 7.26 13.75
CA ALA A 59 -14.93 6.78 14.90
C ALA A 59 -16.14 7.67 15.23
N GLN A 60 -16.43 8.67 14.38
CA GLN A 60 -17.41 9.69 14.69
C GLN A 60 -18.70 9.44 13.92
N HIS A 61 -19.79 9.26 14.68
CA HIS A 61 -21.14 9.30 14.13
C HIS A 61 -21.49 10.76 13.86
N LEU A 62 -21.36 11.19 12.61
CA LEU A 62 -21.66 12.55 12.19
C LEU A 62 -23.16 12.73 11.96
N ASN A 63 -23.69 13.90 12.32
CA ASN A 63 -25.03 14.31 11.92
C ASN A 63 -25.04 14.86 10.48
N GLU A 64 -26.22 15.04 9.87
CA GLU A 64 -26.36 15.46 8.46
C GLU A 64 -25.62 16.77 8.13
N MET A 65 -25.63 17.75 9.04
CA MET A 65 -24.95 19.03 8.86
C MET A 65 -23.42 18.86 8.89
N GLU A 66 -22.90 18.05 9.81
CA GLU A 66 -21.48 17.72 9.89
C GLU A 66 -21.02 16.89 8.69
N ILE A 67 -21.89 16.01 8.14
CA ILE A 67 -21.60 15.28 6.90
C ILE A 67 -21.45 16.25 5.74
N ALA A 68 -22.34 17.25 5.62
CA ALA A 68 -22.24 18.26 4.56
C ALA A 68 -20.93 19.07 4.68
N GLU A 69 -20.54 19.47 5.89
CA GLU A 69 -19.28 20.19 6.12
C GLU A 69 -18.05 19.34 5.76
N GLU A 70 -18.03 18.06 6.13
CA GLU A 70 -16.93 17.16 5.75
C GLU A 70 -16.94 16.86 4.24
N LEU A 71 -18.10 16.81 3.58
CA LEU A 71 -18.18 16.71 2.12
C LEU A 71 -17.63 17.97 1.43
N ASP A 72 -17.95 19.17 1.91
CA ASP A 72 -17.40 20.42 1.39
C ASP A 72 -15.87 20.47 1.53
N LYS A 73 -15.37 20.06 2.69
CA LYS A 73 -13.93 19.95 2.95
C LYS A 73 -13.25 18.89 2.10
N LEU A 74 -13.89 17.75 1.86
CA LEU A 74 -13.39 16.72 0.95
C LEU A 74 -13.35 17.24 -0.49
N SER A 75 -14.36 17.99 -0.92
CA SER A 75 -14.39 18.63 -2.24
C SER A 75 -13.21 19.59 -2.40
N ALA A 76 -12.98 20.48 -1.43
CA ALA A 76 -11.86 21.42 -1.48
C ALA A 76 -10.49 20.73 -1.51
N LYS A 77 -10.34 19.59 -0.81
CA LYS A 77 -9.13 18.77 -0.88
C LYS A 77 -8.95 18.10 -2.23
N LEU A 78 -10.04 17.66 -2.87
CA LEU A 78 -9.98 17.07 -4.21
C LEU A 78 -9.53 18.10 -5.25
N ASP A 79 -10.01 19.34 -5.13
CA ASP A 79 -9.57 20.45 -5.98
C ASP A 79 -8.07 20.74 -5.82
N ASP A 80 -7.55 20.74 -4.59
CA ASP A 80 -6.11 20.93 -4.32
C ASP A 80 -5.26 19.78 -4.91
N VAL A 81 -5.72 18.53 -4.76
CA VAL A 81 -5.05 17.37 -5.35
C VAL A 81 -5.05 17.46 -6.88
N ASP A 82 -6.15 17.87 -7.52
CA ASP A 82 -6.22 18.06 -8.97
C ASP A 82 -5.23 19.12 -9.46
N VAL A 83 -5.12 20.24 -8.74
CA VAL A 83 -4.13 21.28 -9.03
C VAL A 83 -2.71 20.76 -8.89
N MET A 84 -2.40 20.03 -7.82
CA MET A 84 -1.07 19.44 -7.62
C MET A 84 -0.71 18.44 -8.71
N ILE A 85 -1.64 17.55 -9.08
CA ILE A 85 -1.43 16.55 -10.13
C ILE A 85 -1.24 17.26 -11.48
N SER A 86 -2.10 18.21 -11.82
CA SER A 86 -2.01 18.97 -13.06
C SER A 86 -0.68 19.73 -13.15
N SER A 87 -0.23 20.35 -12.06
CA SER A 87 1.07 21.03 -11.97
C SER A 87 2.23 20.06 -12.14
N ALA A 88 2.19 18.89 -11.48
CA ALA A 88 3.22 17.87 -11.60
C ALA A 88 3.29 17.28 -13.02
N MET A 89 2.15 17.00 -13.64
CA MET A 89 2.05 16.49 -15.02
C MET A 89 2.51 17.52 -16.06
N ALA A 90 2.29 18.81 -15.81
CA ALA A 90 2.77 19.89 -16.67
C ALA A 90 4.28 20.11 -16.53
N SER A 91 4.81 19.96 -15.31
CA SER A 91 6.23 20.19 -14.99
C SER A 91 7.12 19.02 -15.42
N ASP A 92 6.63 17.78 -15.33
CA ASP A 92 7.38 16.58 -15.67
C ASP A 92 6.56 15.59 -16.54
N PRO A 93 6.89 15.49 -17.85
CA PRO A 93 6.27 14.53 -18.75
C PRO A 93 6.46 13.06 -18.35
N GLN A 94 7.53 12.71 -17.61
CA GLN A 94 7.75 11.36 -17.12
C GLN A 94 6.75 11.00 -16.03
N VAL A 95 6.46 11.93 -15.11
CA VAL A 95 5.42 11.75 -14.09
C VAL A 95 4.06 11.54 -14.74
N LYS A 96 3.72 12.34 -15.76
CA LYS A 96 2.49 12.13 -16.54
C LYS A 96 2.41 10.71 -17.12
N ASN A 97 3.46 10.28 -17.82
CA ASN A 97 3.50 8.96 -18.45
C ASN A 97 3.40 7.83 -17.42
N LEU A 98 4.05 7.98 -16.26
CA LEU A 98 3.97 7.01 -15.17
C LEU A 98 2.56 6.94 -14.58
N LEU A 99 1.94 8.08 -14.26
CA LEU A 99 0.59 8.13 -13.72
C LEU A 99 -0.44 7.55 -14.71
N SER A 100 -0.29 7.84 -16.01
CA SER A 100 -1.18 7.28 -17.03
C SER A 100 -0.96 5.79 -17.28
N SER A 101 0.29 5.32 -17.31
CA SER A 101 0.61 3.90 -17.56
C SER A 101 0.26 3.00 -16.38
N THR A 102 0.22 3.55 -15.17
CA THR A 102 -0.16 2.82 -13.96
C THR A 102 -1.64 2.97 -13.60
N ALA A 103 -2.41 3.78 -14.34
CA ALA A 103 -3.82 4.04 -14.09
C ALA A 103 -4.66 2.77 -13.99
N ASP A 104 -4.41 1.80 -14.88
CA ASP A 104 -5.12 0.51 -14.88
C ASP A 104 -4.91 -0.30 -13.58
N VAL A 105 -3.84 -0.01 -12.82
CA VAL A 105 -3.53 -0.67 -11.55
C VAL A 105 -4.16 0.07 -10.37
N TRP A 106 -4.01 1.39 -10.29
CA TRP A 106 -4.46 2.14 -9.10
C TRP A 106 -5.92 2.61 -9.18
N ILE A 107 -6.46 2.94 -10.36
CA ILE A 107 -7.87 3.38 -10.52
C ILE A 107 -8.84 2.36 -9.93
N PRO A 108 -8.78 1.06 -10.26
CA PRO A 108 -9.71 0.07 -9.69
C PRO A 108 -9.61 -0.04 -8.16
N VAL A 109 -8.42 0.13 -7.59
CA VAL A 109 -8.20 0.06 -6.14
C VAL A 109 -8.79 1.27 -5.41
N ILE A 110 -8.70 2.46 -6.01
CA ILE A 110 -9.21 3.68 -5.38
C ILE A 110 -10.72 3.86 -5.58
N THR A 111 -11.28 3.44 -6.71
CA THR A 111 -12.72 3.55 -6.99
C THR A 111 -13.52 2.35 -6.50
N ALA A 112 -12.86 1.28 -6.06
CA ALA A 112 -13.53 0.12 -5.49
C ALA A 112 -14.43 0.50 -4.31
N THR A 113 -15.65 -0.02 -4.37
CA THR A 113 -16.62 -0.06 -3.27
C THR A 113 -16.08 -0.86 -2.09
N SER A 114 -16.71 -0.69 -0.92
CA SER A 114 -16.34 -1.45 0.29
C SER A 114 -16.38 -2.97 0.09
N ASP A 115 -17.29 -3.47 -0.75
CA ASP A 115 -17.42 -4.90 -1.03
C ASP A 115 -16.35 -5.40 -2.00
N GLU A 116 -16.05 -4.65 -3.07
CA GLU A 116 -14.94 -4.94 -3.98
C GLU A 116 -13.59 -4.94 -3.25
N ARG A 117 -13.40 -4.05 -2.28
CA ARG A 117 -12.18 -3.98 -1.46
C ARG A 117 -11.94 -5.22 -0.60
N ARG A 118 -13.01 -5.90 -0.15
CA ARG A 118 -12.90 -7.16 0.60
C ARG A 118 -12.39 -8.30 -0.28
N ASN A 119 -12.64 -8.24 -1.58
CA ASN A 119 -12.15 -9.26 -2.51
C ASN A 119 -10.63 -9.12 -2.76
N PHE A 120 -10.07 -7.91 -2.71
CA PHE A 120 -8.61 -7.71 -2.81
C PHE A 120 -7.82 -8.39 -1.68
N THR A 121 -8.40 -8.48 -0.47
CA THR A 121 -7.75 -9.15 0.66
C THR A 121 -7.97 -10.67 0.66
N SER A 122 -8.94 -11.16 -0.12
CA SER A 122 -9.33 -12.58 -0.17
C SER A 122 -8.52 -13.36 -1.21
N ALA A 123 -8.12 -12.71 -2.31
CA ALA A 123 -7.34 -13.34 -3.38
C ALA A 123 -5.95 -13.82 -2.94
N VAL A 124 -5.37 -13.27 -1.87
CA VAL A 124 -4.07 -13.69 -1.32
C VAL A 124 -4.14 -15.06 -0.61
N GLY A 125 -5.34 -15.58 -0.32
CA GLY A 125 -5.54 -16.83 0.42
C GLY A 125 -5.80 -18.08 -0.42
N GLU A 126 -6.12 -17.98 -1.71
CA GLU A 126 -6.72 -19.09 -2.47
C GLU A 126 -5.86 -19.68 -3.62
N GLU A 127 -4.63 -19.21 -3.88
CA GLU A 127 -3.82 -19.79 -4.97
C GLU A 127 -2.99 -21.03 -4.59
N ASN A 128 -2.94 -21.42 -3.31
CA ASN A 128 -2.11 -22.55 -2.85
C ASN A 128 -2.90 -23.79 -2.38
N SER A 129 -4.07 -24.07 -2.94
CA SER A 129 -4.79 -25.31 -2.63
C SER A 129 -5.56 -25.83 -3.84
N GLY A 130 -4.80 -26.34 -4.82
CA GLY A 130 -5.36 -26.97 -6.01
C GLY A 130 -4.47 -28.04 -6.64
N GLU A 131 -3.54 -28.65 -5.89
CA GLU A 131 -2.85 -29.86 -6.36
C GLU A 131 -3.72 -31.10 -6.13
N GLY A 132 -4.24 -31.63 -7.24
CA GLY A 132 -4.24 -33.06 -7.55
C GLY A 132 -5.00 -34.00 -6.61
N GLN A 133 -6.33 -34.05 -6.72
CA GLN A 133 -7.06 -35.27 -6.33
C GLN A 133 -7.30 -36.16 -7.56
N GLY A 134 -6.27 -36.92 -7.93
CA GLY A 134 -6.42 -38.08 -8.80
C GLY A 134 -7.25 -39.14 -8.08
N LYS A 135 -8.55 -39.22 -8.38
CA LYS A 135 -9.37 -40.38 -8.03
C LYS A 135 -9.07 -41.52 -8.99
N GLY A 136 -8.14 -42.39 -8.60
CA GLY A 136 -8.12 -43.78 -9.04
C GLY A 136 -8.74 -44.64 -7.94
N SER A 137 -9.91 -45.21 -8.18
CA SER A 137 -10.44 -46.30 -7.36
C SER A 137 -11.25 -47.23 -8.27
N GLU A 138 -10.70 -48.44 -8.37
CA GLU A 138 -11.26 -49.74 -8.75
C GLU A 138 -11.87 -49.94 -10.16
#